data_AF-A0A8S9RSN3-F1
#
_entry.id   AF-A0A8S9RSN3-F1
#
_cell.length_a   1.000
_cell.length_b   1.000
_cell.length_c   1.000
_cell.angle_alpha   90.00
_cell.angle_beta   90.00
_cell.angle_gamma   90.00
#
_symmetry.space_group_name_H-M   'P 1'
#
loop_
_entity.id
_entity.type
_entity.pdbx_description
1 polymer ?
#
loop_
_entity_poly.entity_id
_entity_poly.type
_entity_poly.pdbx_seq_one_letter_code
_entity_poly.pdbx_strand_id
1 'polypeptide(L)'
;MGVEPARLPFRTTSLPTFLPVLLLQRHWMKRRGEKWSRKGMRVFNSTLDGSFREARLSHFKAKEIERKFICFQNEVAERERRQAESHSRALIRAERKGRRTISAELARRATLFDAEFRSFKDAQDYVGGFHECRGSVGTLWKSQNADFSFLSEVAEMSGLMDGCAQADSMVPPIEGRIREFWEPIEVSEDTTEAGADAADEGGEIDQPADSFGVSMSGYLGLNL
;
A
#
# COMPACT_ATOMS: atom_id res chain seq x y z
N MET A 1 -27.41 6.33 3.19
CA MET A 1 -28.58 6.61 4.05
C MET A 1 -28.22 6.65 5.53
N GLY A 2 -28.70 7.65 6.27
CA GLY A 2 -28.38 7.85 7.70
C GLY A 2 -29.18 6.94 8.61
N VAL A 3 -28.54 5.91 9.16
CA VAL A 3 -29.09 5.16 10.28
C VAL A 3 -28.89 6.02 11.53
N GLU A 4 -29.98 6.63 12.00
CA GLU A 4 -30.02 7.22 13.33
C GLU A 4 -29.51 6.20 14.35
N PRO A 5 -28.51 6.53 15.20
CA PRO A 5 -28.18 5.67 16.31
C PRO A 5 -29.37 5.65 17.24
N ALA A 6 -30.01 4.48 17.33
CA ALA A 6 -31.10 4.16 18.22
C ALA A 6 -30.79 4.73 19.62
N ARG A 7 -31.49 5.81 19.96
CA ARG A 7 -31.55 6.33 21.32
C ARG A 7 -32.23 5.25 22.16
N LEU A 8 -31.45 4.34 22.72
CA LEU A 8 -31.94 3.46 23.77
C LEU A 8 -32.43 4.36 24.90
N PRO A 9 -33.73 4.29 25.27
CA PRO A 9 -34.19 4.97 26.44
C PRO A 9 -33.67 4.15 27.61
N PHE A 10 -32.49 4.50 28.12
CA PHE A 10 -32.17 4.18 29.51
C PHE A 10 -33.16 4.95 30.38
N ARG A 11 -34.37 4.42 30.50
CA ARG A 11 -35.26 4.61 31.65
C ARG A 11 -34.58 3.93 32.82
N THR A 12 -33.49 4.52 33.29
CA THR A 12 -33.15 4.40 34.70
C THR A 12 -34.27 5.13 35.43
N THR A 13 -35.15 4.37 36.07
CA THR A 13 -36.00 4.86 37.15
C THR A 13 -35.08 5.40 38.23
N SER A 14 -34.66 6.64 38.04
CA SER A 14 -33.58 7.23 38.79
C SER A 14 -34.18 7.89 40.04
N LEU A 15 -34.07 7.22 41.18
CA LEU A 15 -34.25 7.82 42.50
C LEU A 15 -33.41 9.10 42.77
N PRO A 16 -32.30 9.45 42.06
CA PRO A 16 -31.56 10.69 42.31
C PRO A 16 -32.31 11.97 41.94
N THR A 17 -33.35 11.92 41.10
CA THR A 17 -34.06 13.13 40.62
C THR A 17 -34.98 13.74 41.69
N PHE A 18 -35.32 12.99 42.73
CA PHE A 18 -36.19 13.48 43.81
C PHE A 18 -35.44 14.23 44.90
N LEU A 19 -34.11 14.11 45.01
CA LEU A 19 -33.31 14.83 46.01
C LEU A 19 -33.40 16.37 45.86
N PRO A 20 -33.21 16.94 44.65
CA PRO A 20 -33.43 18.36 44.41
C PRO A 20 -34.88 18.78 44.71
N VAL A 21 -35.85 17.92 44.35
CA VAL A 21 -37.29 18.16 44.58
C VAL A 21 -37.61 18.18 46.08
N LEU A 22 -37.12 17.22 46.86
CA LEU A 22 -37.32 17.14 48.31
C LEU A 22 -36.61 18.28 49.05
N LEU A 23 -35.41 18.67 48.61
CA LEU A 23 -34.69 19.84 49.14
C LEU A 23 -35.43 21.16 48.85
N LEU A 24 -35.97 21.31 47.62
CA LEU A 24 -36.82 22.44 47.25
C LEU A 24 -38.13 22.45 48.05
N GLN A 25 -38.75 21.29 48.28
CA GLN A 25 -39.98 21.15 49.05
C GLN A 25 -39.76 21.54 50.53
N ARG A 26 -38.62 21.14 51.12
CA ARG A 26 -38.20 21.58 52.45
C ARG A 26 -38.04 23.10 52.52
N HIS A 27 -37.33 23.67 51.55
CA HIS A 27 -37.04 25.10 51.50
C HIS A 27 -38.32 25.93 51.27
N TRP A 28 -39.20 25.46 50.39
CA TRP A 28 -40.48 26.10 50.05
C TRP A 28 -41.48 26.06 51.20
N MET A 29 -41.62 24.93 51.89
CA MET A 29 -42.43 24.80 53.12
C MET A 29 -41.92 25.72 54.24
N LYS A 30 -40.60 25.83 54.40
CA LYS A 30 -39.96 26.69 55.41
C LYS A 30 -40.23 28.18 55.15
N ARG A 31 -40.35 28.61 53.89
CA ARG A 31 -40.72 29.98 53.51
C ARG A 31 -42.21 30.30 53.77
N ARG A 32 -43.10 29.32 53.66
CA ARG A 32 -44.55 29.51 53.86
C ARG A 32 -45.01 29.61 55.31
N GLY A 33 -44.16 29.25 56.28
CA GLY A 33 -44.53 29.28 57.71
C GLY A 33 -45.42 28.10 58.16
N GLU A 34 -45.56 27.05 57.34
CA GLU A 34 -46.31 25.84 57.70
C GLU A 34 -45.54 25.05 58.78
N LYS A 35 -46.11 24.97 59.99
CA LYS A 35 -45.49 24.26 61.13
C LYS A 35 -45.68 22.75 61.00
N TRP A 36 -44.59 22.06 60.69
CA TRP A 36 -44.53 20.62 60.80
C TRP A 36 -44.64 20.14 62.24
N SER A 37 -45.36 19.04 62.46
CA SER A 37 -45.28 18.34 63.74
C SER A 37 -43.84 17.85 63.96
N ARG A 38 -43.38 17.89 65.21
CA ARG A 38 -42.05 17.40 65.59
C ARG A 38 -41.81 15.95 65.14
N LYS A 39 -42.87 15.15 65.02
CA LYS A 39 -42.83 13.76 64.53
C LYS A 39 -42.64 13.71 63.01
N GLY A 40 -43.39 14.52 62.25
CA GLY A 40 -43.20 14.65 60.80
C GLY A 40 -41.78 15.06 60.44
N MET A 41 -41.23 16.07 61.13
CA MET A 41 -39.88 16.61 60.82
C MET A 41 -38.79 15.56 60.95
N ARG A 42 -38.93 14.66 61.93
CA ARG A 42 -38.02 13.51 62.10
C ARG A 42 -38.09 12.57 60.90
N VAL A 43 -39.30 12.17 60.50
CA VAL A 43 -39.52 11.23 59.39
C VAL A 43 -38.93 11.78 58.08
N PHE A 44 -39.13 13.06 57.79
CA PHE A 44 -38.59 13.67 56.58
C PHE A 44 -37.08 13.84 56.60
N ASN A 45 -36.49 14.22 57.73
CA ASN A 45 -35.04 14.27 57.86
C ASN A 45 -34.42 12.87 57.71
N SER A 46 -35.06 11.83 58.25
CA SER A 46 -34.63 10.43 58.05
C SER A 46 -34.77 9.98 56.59
N THR A 47 -35.84 10.39 55.90
CA THR A 47 -36.06 10.09 54.48
C THR A 47 -35.02 10.79 53.60
N LEU A 48 -34.72 12.07 53.89
CA LEU A 48 -33.67 12.81 53.22
C LEU A 48 -32.29 12.19 53.46
N ASP A 49 -31.93 11.82 54.69
CA ASP A 49 -30.66 11.16 54.98
C ASP A 49 -30.52 9.82 54.25
N GLY A 50 -31.59 9.02 54.23
CA GLY A 50 -31.67 7.79 53.44
C GLY A 50 -31.42 8.03 51.95
N SER A 51 -32.12 9.02 51.36
CA SER A 51 -31.95 9.37 49.94
C SER A 51 -30.53 9.84 49.61
N PHE A 52 -29.89 10.61 50.50
CA PHE A 52 -28.54 11.10 50.28
C PHE A 52 -27.50 9.96 50.34
N ARG A 53 -27.67 9.01 51.27
CA ARG A 53 -26.84 7.80 51.35
C ARG A 53 -26.97 6.95 50.09
N GLU A 54 -28.18 6.77 49.60
CA GLU A 54 -28.47 5.99 48.39
C GLU A 54 -27.89 6.65 47.12
N ALA A 55 -28.00 7.98 47.01
CA ALA A 55 -27.41 8.73 45.91
C ALA A 55 -25.87 8.62 45.89
N ARG A 56 -25.22 8.69 47.07
CA ARG A 56 -23.76 8.48 47.17
C ARG A 56 -23.35 7.08 46.74
N LEU A 57 -24.08 6.05 47.17
CA LEU A 57 -23.81 4.68 46.76
C LEU A 57 -23.99 4.48 45.26
N SER A 58 -25.04 5.08 44.68
CA SER A 58 -25.31 5.02 43.24
C SER A 58 -24.21 5.71 42.43
N HIS A 59 -23.77 6.91 42.84
CA HIS A 59 -22.67 7.62 42.20
C HIS A 59 -21.35 6.82 42.29
N PHE A 60 -21.08 6.18 43.44
CA PHE A 60 -19.90 5.31 43.58
C PHE A 60 -19.95 4.13 42.60
N LYS A 61 -21.10 3.43 42.51
CA LYS A 61 -21.29 2.33 41.56
C LYS A 61 -21.16 2.80 40.10
N ALA A 62 -21.75 3.94 39.76
CA ALA A 62 -21.63 4.53 38.42
C ALA A 62 -20.17 4.85 38.07
N LYS A 63 -19.43 5.46 39.00
CA LYS A 63 -18.00 5.76 38.83
C LYS A 63 -17.14 4.50 38.68
N GLU A 64 -17.51 3.41 39.34
CA GLU A 64 -16.82 2.13 39.19
C GLU A 64 -17.07 1.51 37.80
N ILE A 65 -18.31 1.57 37.30
CA ILE A 65 -18.66 1.12 35.95
C ILE A 65 -17.96 1.96 34.89
N GLU A 66 -17.94 3.29 35.05
CA GLU A 66 -17.25 4.22 34.15
C GLU A 66 -15.76 3.90 34.04
N ARG A 67 -15.09 3.63 35.18
CA ARG A 67 -13.68 3.21 35.18
C ARG A 67 -13.46 1.91 34.43
N LYS A 68 -14.31 0.90 34.65
CA LYS A 68 -14.23 -0.39 33.94
C LYS A 68 -14.47 -0.21 32.44
N PHE A 69 -15.40 0.65 32.07
CA PHE A 69 -15.66 0.99 30.67
C PHE A 69 -14.46 1.66 30.00
N ILE A 70 -13.83 2.64 30.66
CA ILE A 70 -12.61 3.29 30.14
C ILE A 70 -11.47 2.27 30.00
N CYS A 71 -11.28 1.39 30.98
CA CYS A 71 -10.28 0.32 30.89
C CYS A 71 -10.54 -0.61 29.69
N PHE A 72 -11.79 -1.01 29.49
CA PHE A 72 -12.18 -1.86 28.36
C PHE A 72 -11.91 -1.17 27.02
N GLN A 73 -12.28 0.11 26.88
CA GLN A 73 -12.01 0.87 25.66
C GLN A 73 -10.52 1.00 25.37
N ASN A 74 -9.70 1.25 26.39
CA ASN A 74 -8.25 1.30 26.23
C ASN A 74 -7.68 -0.06 25.81
N GLU A 75 -8.24 -1.17 26.32
CA GLU A 75 -7.79 -2.52 25.95
C GLU A 75 -8.15 -2.86 24.50
N VAL A 76 -9.35 -2.51 24.05
CA VAL A 76 -9.78 -2.68 22.65
C VAL A 76 -8.90 -1.85 21.72
N ALA A 77 -8.71 -0.56 22.03
CA ALA A 77 -7.85 0.33 21.24
C ALA A 77 -6.40 -0.17 21.16
N GLU A 78 -5.86 -0.72 22.23
CA GLU A 78 -4.53 -1.32 22.23
C GLU A 78 -4.44 -2.59 21.37
N ARG A 79 -5.49 -3.41 21.34
CA ARG A 79 -5.54 -4.59 20.46
C ARG A 79 -5.60 -4.17 19.00
N GLU A 80 -6.47 -3.22 18.65
CA GLU A 80 -6.57 -2.67 17.30
C GLU A 80 -5.25 -2.05 16.83
N ARG A 81 -4.60 -1.26 17.69
CA ARG A 81 -3.26 -0.69 17.42
C ARG A 81 -2.25 -1.79 17.10
N ARG A 82 -2.16 -2.84 17.92
CA ARG A 82 -1.25 -3.97 17.70
C ARG A 82 -1.57 -4.73 16.41
N GLN A 83 -2.86 -4.90 16.11
CA GLN A 83 -3.30 -5.55 14.88
C GLN A 83 -2.89 -4.73 13.66
N ALA A 84 -3.14 -3.42 13.64
CA ALA A 84 -2.72 -2.51 12.58
C ALA A 84 -1.18 -2.48 12.41
N GLU A 85 -0.42 -2.49 13.51
CA GLU A 85 1.04 -2.61 13.47
C GLU A 85 1.50 -3.95 12.89
N SER A 86 0.83 -5.06 13.23
CA SER A 86 1.16 -6.37 12.69
C SER A 86 0.85 -6.47 11.19
N HIS A 87 -0.29 -5.94 10.75
CA HIS A 87 -0.72 -5.89 9.35
C HIS A 87 0.21 -5.02 8.51
N SER A 88 0.53 -3.81 8.97
CA SER A 88 1.49 -2.94 8.26
C SER A 88 2.87 -3.58 8.13
N ARG A 89 3.36 -4.28 9.15
CA ARG A 89 4.62 -5.06 9.07
C ARG A 89 4.54 -6.20 8.07
N ALA A 90 3.39 -6.87 7.94
CA ALA A 90 3.19 -7.92 6.95
C ALA A 90 3.20 -7.35 5.52
N LEU A 91 2.52 -6.23 5.27
CA LEU A 91 2.52 -5.54 3.98
C LEU A 91 3.93 -5.11 3.55
N ILE A 92 4.70 -4.49 4.45
CA ILE A 92 6.10 -4.10 4.17
C ILE A 92 6.97 -5.32 3.80
N ARG A 93 6.74 -6.47 4.45
CA ARG A 93 7.48 -7.71 4.12
C ARG A 93 7.08 -8.24 2.75
N ALA A 94 5.79 -8.24 2.42
CA ALA A 94 5.28 -8.66 1.12
C ALA A 94 5.82 -7.75 0.00
N GLU A 95 5.76 -6.43 0.18
CA GLU A 95 6.30 -5.46 -0.77
C GLU A 95 7.81 -5.67 -0.99
N ARG A 96 8.60 -5.81 0.10
CA ARG A 96 10.03 -6.09 0.00
C ARG A 96 10.32 -7.41 -0.72
N LYS A 97 9.47 -8.42 -0.55
CA LYS A 97 9.60 -9.70 -1.25
C LYS A 97 9.33 -9.52 -2.75
N GLY A 98 8.25 -8.84 -3.12
CA GLY A 98 7.93 -8.53 -4.52
C GLY A 98 9.00 -7.66 -5.21
N ARG A 99 9.53 -6.66 -4.51
CA ARG A 99 10.65 -5.85 -5.04
C ARG A 99 11.91 -6.69 -5.31
N ARG A 100 12.21 -7.68 -4.45
CA ARG A 100 13.35 -8.58 -4.65
C ARG A 100 13.14 -9.52 -5.83
N THR A 101 11.94 -10.05 -6.03
CA THR A 101 11.65 -10.93 -7.17
C THR A 101 11.77 -10.18 -8.49
N ILE A 102 11.19 -8.97 -8.57
CA ILE A 102 11.32 -8.10 -9.74
C ILE A 102 12.79 -7.72 -9.98
N SER A 103 13.51 -7.33 -8.94
CA SER A 103 14.94 -6.97 -9.06
C SER A 103 15.80 -8.15 -9.52
N ALA A 104 15.51 -9.37 -9.06
CA ALA A 104 16.24 -10.56 -9.49
C ALA A 104 15.95 -10.90 -10.96
N GLU A 105 14.70 -10.77 -11.39
CA GLU A 105 14.33 -10.98 -12.80
C GLU A 105 14.96 -9.91 -13.71
N LEU A 106 14.96 -8.65 -13.30
CA LEU A 106 15.66 -7.58 -14.03
C LEU A 106 17.16 -7.86 -14.14
N ALA A 107 17.80 -8.35 -13.07
CA ALA A 107 19.19 -8.74 -13.10
C ALA A 107 19.44 -9.91 -14.07
N ARG A 108 18.56 -10.93 -14.08
CA ARG A 108 18.63 -12.05 -15.02
C ARG A 108 18.51 -11.58 -16.48
N ARG A 109 17.54 -10.70 -16.77
CA ARG A 109 17.38 -10.11 -18.11
C ARG A 109 18.59 -9.27 -18.50
N ALA A 110 19.16 -8.50 -17.58
CA ALA A 110 20.37 -7.72 -17.85
C ALA A 110 21.58 -8.61 -18.20
N THR A 111 21.77 -9.75 -17.53
CA THR A 111 22.87 -10.66 -17.87
C THR A 111 22.67 -11.34 -19.23
N LEU A 112 21.42 -11.69 -19.57
CA LEU A 112 21.10 -12.25 -20.90
C LEU A 112 21.30 -11.19 -21.99
N PHE A 113 20.83 -9.97 -21.75
CA PHE A 113 21.03 -8.85 -22.66
C PHE A 113 22.51 -8.56 -22.88
N ASP A 114 23.33 -8.52 -21.84
CA ASP A 114 24.77 -8.29 -21.97
C ASP A 114 25.46 -9.34 -22.85
N ALA A 115 25.09 -10.62 -22.69
CA ALA A 115 25.61 -11.71 -23.52
C ALA A 115 25.18 -11.59 -24.99
N GLU A 116 23.89 -11.36 -25.24
CA GLU A 116 23.34 -11.20 -26.60
C GLU A 116 23.89 -9.94 -27.28
N PHE A 117 24.03 -8.84 -26.53
CA PHE A 117 24.56 -7.58 -27.04
C PHE A 117 26.03 -7.69 -27.43
N ARG A 118 26.84 -8.43 -26.66
CA ARG A 118 28.22 -8.76 -27.07
C ARG A 118 28.26 -9.54 -28.38
N SER A 119 27.43 -10.58 -28.50
CA SER A 119 27.35 -11.36 -29.75
C SER A 119 26.92 -10.51 -30.94
N PHE A 120 26.00 -9.57 -30.74
CA PHE A 120 25.58 -8.61 -31.76
C PHE A 120 26.74 -7.68 -32.16
N LYS A 121 27.49 -7.15 -31.19
CA LYS A 121 28.66 -6.32 -31.45
C LYS A 121 29.74 -7.08 -32.20
N ASP A 122 30.02 -8.32 -31.83
CA ASP A 122 31.00 -9.17 -32.52
C ASP A 122 30.59 -9.42 -33.98
N ALA A 123 29.32 -9.70 -34.25
CA ALA A 123 28.79 -9.87 -35.60
C ALA A 123 28.90 -8.57 -36.42
N GLN A 124 28.58 -7.42 -35.83
CA GLN A 124 28.71 -6.12 -36.48
C GLN A 124 30.17 -5.72 -36.74
N ASP A 125 31.06 -5.94 -35.78
CA ASP A 125 32.47 -5.59 -35.92
C ASP A 125 33.13 -6.47 -36.98
N TYR A 126 32.71 -7.74 -37.08
CA TYR A 126 33.07 -8.62 -38.20
C TYR A 126 32.65 -7.98 -39.53
N VAL A 127 31.36 -7.70 -39.73
CA VAL A 127 30.81 -7.09 -40.96
C VAL A 127 31.46 -5.73 -41.29
N GLY A 128 31.68 -4.87 -40.30
CA GLY A 128 32.34 -3.58 -40.43
C GLY A 128 33.79 -3.69 -40.91
N GLY A 129 34.56 -4.65 -40.36
CA GLY A 129 35.93 -4.93 -40.79
C GLY A 129 36.02 -5.32 -42.27
N PHE A 130 35.01 -6.03 -42.80
CA PHE A 130 34.94 -6.32 -44.25
C PHE A 130 34.66 -5.10 -45.09
N HIS A 131 33.82 -4.19 -44.61
CA HIS A 131 33.54 -2.94 -45.31
C HIS A 131 34.81 -2.07 -45.41
N GLU A 132 35.68 -2.07 -44.41
CA GLU A 132 36.97 -1.39 -44.45
C GLU A 132 38.01 -2.14 -45.33
N CYS A 133 38.03 -3.47 -45.29
CA CYS A 133 38.92 -4.28 -46.14
C CYS A 133 38.59 -4.23 -47.65
N ARG A 134 37.43 -3.67 -48.02
CA ARG A 134 37.03 -3.44 -49.42
C ARG A 134 37.75 -2.27 -50.11
N GLY A 135 38.66 -1.57 -49.43
CA GLY A 135 39.53 -0.62 -50.10
C GLY A 135 40.38 -1.31 -51.16
N SER A 136 40.09 -1.08 -52.43
CA SER A 136 40.90 -1.47 -53.60
C SER A 136 42.37 -1.07 -53.47
N VAL A 137 42.67 -0.08 -52.62
CA VAL A 137 44.01 0.40 -52.28
C VAL A 137 44.84 -0.64 -51.52
N GLY A 138 44.25 -1.42 -50.61
CA GLY A 138 44.96 -2.40 -49.78
C GLY A 138 45.39 -3.65 -50.56
N THR A 139 44.48 -4.19 -51.37
CA THR A 139 44.75 -5.33 -52.26
C THR A 139 45.71 -4.95 -53.38
N LEU A 140 45.59 -3.74 -53.94
CA LEU A 140 46.53 -3.19 -54.91
C LEU A 140 47.95 -3.07 -54.33
N TRP A 141 48.10 -2.62 -53.08
CA TRP A 141 49.41 -2.57 -52.41
C TRP A 141 50.02 -3.97 -52.21
N LYS A 142 49.21 -4.95 -51.78
CA LYS A 142 49.65 -6.35 -51.57
C LYS A 142 50.12 -7.04 -52.85
N SER A 143 49.56 -6.67 -54.01
CA SER A 143 49.92 -7.26 -55.32
C SER A 143 51.36 -6.99 -55.77
N GLN A 144 52.09 -6.08 -55.11
CA GLN A 144 53.51 -5.82 -55.39
C GLN A 144 54.45 -6.89 -54.80
N ASN A 145 53.94 -7.75 -53.91
CA ASN A 145 54.74 -8.83 -53.33
C ASN A 145 54.91 -9.98 -54.33
N ALA A 146 56.11 -10.56 -54.41
CA ALA A 146 56.41 -11.66 -55.32
C ALA A 146 55.60 -12.94 -55.03
N ASP A 147 55.15 -13.12 -53.78
CA ASP A 147 54.36 -14.27 -53.34
C ASP A 147 52.84 -14.06 -53.50
N PHE A 148 52.42 -12.93 -54.09
CA PHE A 148 51.01 -12.61 -54.25
C PHE A 148 50.34 -13.50 -55.30
N SER A 149 49.28 -14.20 -54.89
CA SER A 149 48.43 -14.97 -55.79
C SER A 149 47.03 -14.38 -55.82
N PHE A 150 46.63 -13.86 -56.98
CA PHE A 150 45.29 -13.30 -57.16
C PHE A 150 44.18 -14.32 -56.88
N LEU A 151 44.39 -15.59 -57.25
CA LEU A 151 43.43 -16.67 -56.97
C LEU A 151 43.32 -16.97 -55.48
N SER A 152 44.44 -16.87 -54.74
CA SER A 152 44.45 -17.05 -53.28
C SER A 152 43.72 -15.89 -52.58
N GLU A 153 43.98 -14.65 -52.99
CA GLU A 153 43.31 -13.46 -52.44
C GLU A 153 41.80 -13.48 -52.75
N VAL A 154 41.40 -13.88 -53.96
CA VAL A 154 39.98 -14.03 -54.33
C VAL A 154 39.30 -15.15 -53.53
N ALA A 155 40.00 -16.27 -53.30
CA ALA A 155 39.49 -17.35 -52.45
C ALA A 155 39.34 -16.90 -50.99
N GLU A 156 40.32 -16.17 -50.45
CA GLU A 156 40.26 -15.58 -49.10
C GLU A 156 39.09 -14.59 -48.99
N MET A 157 38.96 -13.66 -49.94
CA MET A 157 37.81 -12.73 -50.01
C MET A 157 36.47 -13.46 -50.11
N SER A 158 36.39 -14.58 -50.83
CA SER A 158 35.16 -15.37 -50.93
C SER A 158 34.78 -16.04 -49.62
N GLY A 159 35.74 -16.64 -48.90
CA GLY A 159 35.49 -17.22 -47.58
C GLY A 159 35.13 -16.16 -46.53
N LEU A 160 35.70 -14.97 -46.66
CA LEU A 160 35.36 -13.79 -45.87
C LEU A 160 33.93 -13.27 -46.17
N MET A 161 33.51 -13.26 -47.44
CA MET A 161 32.14 -12.92 -47.83
C MET A 161 31.10 -13.92 -47.32
N ASP A 162 31.41 -15.22 -47.34
CA ASP A 162 30.54 -16.26 -46.78
C ASP A 162 30.37 -16.05 -45.27
N GLY A 163 31.46 -15.70 -44.58
CA GLY A 163 31.42 -15.29 -43.18
C GLY A 163 30.57 -14.03 -42.95
N CYS A 164 30.66 -13.01 -43.83
CA CYS A 164 29.83 -11.80 -43.72
C CYS A 164 28.36 -12.15 -43.81
N ALA A 165 27.98 -12.91 -44.84
CA ALA A 165 26.61 -13.31 -45.07
C ALA A 165 26.07 -14.10 -43.86
N GLN A 166 26.91 -14.94 -43.24
CA GLN A 166 26.59 -15.63 -42.01
C GLN A 166 26.39 -14.67 -40.83
N ALA A 167 27.30 -13.73 -40.59
CA ALA A 167 27.20 -12.75 -39.50
C ALA A 167 25.98 -11.83 -39.67
N ASP A 168 25.73 -11.33 -40.89
CA ASP A 168 24.56 -10.53 -41.25
C ASP A 168 23.25 -11.29 -40.99
N SER A 169 23.22 -12.60 -41.25
CA SER A 169 22.03 -13.42 -41.01
C SER A 169 21.71 -13.61 -39.51
N MET A 170 22.69 -13.44 -38.63
CA MET A 170 22.52 -13.59 -37.17
C MET A 170 22.01 -12.32 -36.50
N VAL A 171 22.16 -11.16 -37.13
CA VAL A 171 21.75 -9.85 -36.59
C VAL A 171 20.23 -9.77 -36.33
N PRO A 172 19.33 -10.10 -37.29
CA PRO A 172 17.89 -10.00 -37.05
C PRO A 172 17.36 -10.94 -35.95
N PRO A 173 17.80 -12.21 -35.86
CA PRO A 173 17.44 -13.09 -34.74
C PRO A 173 17.88 -12.56 -33.36
N ILE A 174 19.09 -11.98 -33.26
CA ILE A 174 19.58 -11.41 -31.99
C ILE A 174 18.74 -10.17 -31.60
N GLU A 175 18.44 -9.30 -32.57
CA GLU A 175 17.57 -8.13 -32.35
C GLU A 175 16.17 -8.54 -31.86
N GLY A 176 15.62 -9.63 -32.42
CA GLY A 176 14.36 -10.22 -31.96
C GLY A 176 14.38 -10.63 -30.48
N ARG A 177 15.43 -11.34 -30.04
CA ARG A 177 15.58 -11.75 -28.63
C ARG A 177 15.79 -10.57 -27.69
N ILE A 178 16.51 -9.54 -28.13
CA ILE A 178 16.68 -8.31 -27.34
C ILE A 178 15.33 -7.60 -27.12
N ARG A 179 14.45 -7.61 -28.13
CA ARG A 179 13.10 -7.03 -28.03
C ARG A 179 12.23 -7.76 -27.00
N GLU A 180 12.36 -9.09 -26.91
CA GLU A 180 11.65 -9.91 -25.92
C GLU A 180 12.02 -9.52 -24.48
N PHE A 181 13.27 -9.13 -24.22
CA PHE A 181 13.67 -8.65 -22.89
C PHE A 181 12.97 -7.36 -22.44
N TRP A 182 12.46 -6.57 -23.40
CA TRP A 182 11.70 -5.34 -23.16
C TRP A 182 10.21 -5.58 -22.90
N GLU A 183 9.71 -6.82 -23.02
CA GLU A 183 8.32 -7.12 -22.67
C GLU A 183 8.07 -6.90 -21.16
N PRO A 184 6.91 -6.35 -20.76
CA PRO A 184 6.58 -6.17 -19.35
C PRO A 184 6.70 -7.48 -18.56
N ILE A 185 7.22 -7.39 -17.33
CA ILE A 185 7.22 -8.55 -16.42
C ILE A 185 5.79 -8.76 -15.95
N GLU A 186 5.23 -9.95 -16.20
CA GLU A 186 3.95 -10.35 -15.61
C GLU A 186 4.11 -10.43 -14.09
N VAL A 187 3.48 -9.49 -13.39
CA VAL A 187 3.40 -9.51 -11.92
C VAL A 187 2.11 -10.23 -11.57
N SER A 188 2.19 -11.41 -10.95
CA SER A 188 1.00 -12.09 -10.44
C SER A 188 0.32 -11.23 -9.38
N GLU A 189 -1.01 -11.10 -9.46
CA GLU A 189 -1.85 -10.39 -8.47
C GLU A 189 -2.02 -11.22 -7.19
N ASP A 190 -0.95 -11.72 -6.61
CA ASP A 190 -1.01 -12.54 -5.40
C ASP A 190 -1.02 -11.64 -4.15
N THR A 191 -2.04 -10.80 -3.96
CA THR A 191 -2.26 -10.05 -2.69
C THR A 191 -3.75 -9.75 -2.38
N THR A 192 -4.71 -10.34 -3.09
CA THR A 192 -6.15 -10.13 -2.81
C THR A 192 -6.74 -11.06 -1.75
N GLU A 193 -6.03 -12.08 -1.27
CA GLU A 193 -6.57 -13.10 -0.35
C GLU A 193 -5.97 -13.04 1.07
N ALA A 194 -6.16 -11.92 1.78
CA ALA A 194 -5.94 -11.86 3.22
C ALA A 194 -6.86 -10.83 3.88
N GLY A 195 -8.17 -10.95 3.66
CA GLY A 195 -9.13 -10.00 4.24
C GLY A 195 -10.60 -10.40 4.18
N ALA A 196 -10.93 -11.68 3.96
CA ALA A 196 -12.31 -12.15 3.88
C ALA A 196 -12.55 -13.31 4.84
N ASP A 197 -12.45 -13.05 6.14
CA ASP A 197 -13.04 -13.89 7.20
C ASP A 197 -13.39 -13.00 8.40
N ALA A 198 -14.26 -12.02 8.15
CA ALA A 198 -15.09 -11.41 9.19
C ALA A 198 -16.43 -11.07 8.54
N ALA A 199 -17.43 -11.89 8.85
CA ALA A 199 -18.81 -11.54 8.59
C ALA A 199 -19.13 -10.28 9.41
N ASP A 200 -19.31 -9.14 8.75
CA ASP A 200 -20.08 -8.05 9.32
C ASP A 200 -20.90 -7.37 8.22
N GLU A 201 -22.12 -7.05 8.61
CA GLU A 201 -23.31 -6.91 7.82
C GLU A 201 -23.52 -5.42 7.46
N GLY A 202 -23.82 -5.14 6.18
CA GLY A 202 -24.60 -3.98 5.76
C GLY A 202 -24.03 -2.57 5.97
N GLY A 203 -23.51 -1.96 4.90
CA GLY A 203 -23.22 -0.53 4.86
C GLY A 203 -23.10 0.01 3.44
N GLU A 204 -24.19 0.59 2.96
CA GLU A 204 -24.37 1.30 1.69
C GLU A 204 -23.17 2.18 1.30
N ILE A 205 -22.58 1.89 0.13
CA ILE A 205 -21.49 2.67 -0.46
C ILE A 205 -22.10 3.85 -1.21
N ASP A 206 -22.08 5.04 -0.61
CA ASP A 206 -22.22 6.27 -1.36
C ASP A 206 -20.96 6.47 -2.21
N GLN A 207 -21.15 6.45 -3.54
CA GLN A 207 -20.10 6.72 -4.52
C GLN A 207 -19.54 8.14 -4.32
N PRO A 208 -18.21 8.33 -4.20
CA PRO A 208 -17.64 9.65 -4.35
C PRO A 208 -17.64 10.03 -5.84
N ALA A 209 -18.19 11.21 -6.11
CA ALA A 209 -18.16 11.84 -7.42
C ALA A 209 -16.73 11.93 -7.96
N ASP A 210 -16.61 11.53 -9.21
CA ASP A 210 -15.46 11.62 -10.08
C ASP A 210 -14.81 13.02 -10.02
N SER A 211 -13.57 13.07 -9.56
CA SER A 211 -12.68 14.22 -9.74
C SER A 211 -11.23 13.73 -9.77
N PHE A 212 -10.86 13.08 -10.87
CA PHE A 212 -9.48 13.01 -11.31
C PHE A 212 -9.33 13.78 -12.62
N GLY A 213 -9.38 15.10 -12.52
CA GLY A 213 -8.88 16.02 -13.54
C GLY A 213 -7.49 16.53 -13.15
N VAL A 214 -6.46 15.68 -13.22
CA VAL A 214 -5.05 16.14 -13.24
C VAL A 214 -4.29 15.33 -14.28
N SER A 215 -4.28 15.84 -15.50
CA SER A 215 -3.28 15.50 -16.51
C SER A 215 -1.91 16.01 -16.04
N MET A 216 -0.99 15.10 -15.75
CA MET A 216 0.44 15.43 -15.79
C MET A 216 0.96 15.13 -17.19
N SER A 217 0.87 16.12 -18.08
CA SER A 217 1.52 16.12 -19.39
C SER A 217 2.37 17.39 -19.55
N GLY A 218 3.68 17.20 -19.80
CA GLY A 218 4.67 18.24 -20.12
C GLY A 218 5.47 18.68 -18.87
N TYR A 219 6.80 18.70 -18.82
CA TYR A 219 7.82 18.85 -19.87
C TYR A 219 9.13 18.19 -19.41
N LEU A 220 9.68 17.25 -20.18
CA LEU A 220 11.12 16.99 -20.19
C LEU A 220 11.70 17.70 -21.42
N GLY A 221 12.14 18.94 -21.21
CA GLY A 221 12.98 19.64 -22.18
C GLY A 221 14.40 19.10 -22.10
N LEU A 222 14.72 18.10 -22.93
CA LEU A 222 16.10 17.81 -23.30
C LEU A 222 16.50 18.82 -24.36
N ASN A 223 17.23 19.86 -23.96
CA ASN A 223 18.00 20.65 -24.91
C ASN A 223 19.22 19.81 -25.32
N LEU A 224 19.21 19.37 -26.58
CA LEU A 224 20.40 19.04 -27.35
C LEU A 224 21.07 20.35 -27.80
#